data_AF-A0A7W1GC70-F1
#
_entry.id   AF-A0A7W1GC70-F1
#
_cell.length_a   1.000
_cell.length_b   1.000
_cell.length_c   1.000
_cell.angle_alpha   90.00
_cell.angle_beta   90.00
_cell.angle_gamma   90.00
#
_symmetry.space_group_name_H-M   'P 1'
#
loop_
_entity.id
_entity.type
_entity.pdbx_description
1 polymer ?
#
loop_
_entity_poly.entity_id
_entity_poly.type
_entity_poly.pdbx_seq_one_letter_code
_entity_poly.pdbx_strand_id
1 'polypeptide(L)'
;LFERKSSSFSFWDFVAAGETAAWGLKWLALPTSVLVVWASTIAYLKMRRDPTRHLGFAVARAGLAMSVAVVFGLTLLIAVTIPERLRQRELARQAADDAVRHRIDRVLLAYKAIHGTLPASIEDLSKQLPDDKDGSVARVIDALQSGTYKPEADLASIPPPNAKGRGRRIGSVRLRAVSSARDRNTDDTPGQGFSLTNYEIVLPGRDEVFNTTDDIRIRDGLPVESPSPARTSPTPAKAKNITL
;
A
#
# COMPACT_ATOMS: atom_id res chain seq x y z
N LEU A 1 -2.96 -46.61 4.23
CA LEU A 1 -3.29 -45.77 3.06
C LEU A 1 -2.27 -44.65 3.00
N PHE A 2 -1.28 -44.75 2.10
CA PHE A 2 -0.28 -43.70 1.90
C PHE A 2 -0.82 -42.72 0.86
N GLU A 3 -1.13 -41.51 1.32
CA GLU A 3 -1.52 -40.40 0.46
C GLU A 3 -0.28 -39.96 -0.35
N ARG A 4 -0.25 -40.37 -1.62
CA ARG A 4 0.74 -39.85 -2.57
C ARG A 4 0.43 -38.38 -2.82
N LYS A 5 1.05 -37.47 -2.07
CA LYS A 5 1.20 -36.08 -2.50
C LYS A 5 1.91 -36.11 -3.85
N SER A 6 1.18 -35.88 -4.94
CA SER A 6 1.78 -35.65 -6.25
C SER A 6 2.60 -34.37 -6.14
N SER A 7 3.92 -34.51 -5.98
CA SER A 7 4.87 -33.41 -6.09
C SER A 7 4.94 -32.97 -7.55
N SER A 8 3.89 -32.31 -8.04
CA SER A 8 3.99 -31.54 -9.27
C SER A 8 4.83 -30.31 -8.93
N PHE A 9 6.14 -30.41 -9.11
CA PHE A 9 6.98 -29.22 -9.22
C PHE A 9 6.41 -28.40 -10.37
N SER A 10 5.72 -27.30 -10.04
CA SER A 10 5.22 -26.38 -11.05
C SER A 10 6.41 -25.72 -11.70
N PHE A 11 6.35 -25.50 -13.02
CA PHE A 11 7.31 -24.65 -13.73
C PHE A 11 7.49 -23.30 -13.00
N TRP A 12 6.41 -22.78 -12.42
CA TRP A 12 6.41 -21.56 -11.63
C TRP A 12 7.18 -21.67 -10.31
N ASP A 13 7.23 -22.85 -9.67
CA ASP A 13 8.05 -23.07 -8.47
C ASP A 13 9.54 -23.07 -8.81
N PHE A 14 9.92 -23.62 -9.97
CA PHE A 14 11.30 -23.56 -10.46
C PHE A 14 11.70 -22.14 -10.84
N VAL A 15 10.81 -21.38 -11.48
CA VAL A 15 11.05 -19.96 -11.80
C VAL A 15 11.16 -19.13 -10.53
N ALA A 16 10.29 -19.34 -9.54
CA ALA A 16 10.35 -18.64 -8.25
C ALA A 16 11.60 -19.01 -7.44
N ALA A 17 12.00 -20.29 -7.45
CA ALA A 17 13.25 -20.76 -6.86
C ALA A 17 14.48 -20.21 -7.59
N GLY A 18 14.42 -20.13 -8.92
CA GLY A 18 15.44 -19.50 -9.76
C GLY A 18 15.54 -18.00 -9.50
N GLU A 19 14.43 -17.32 -9.28
CA GLU A 19 14.39 -15.89 -8.98
C GLU A 19 14.97 -15.58 -7.59
N THR A 20 14.62 -16.39 -6.58
CA THR A 20 15.17 -16.26 -5.22
C THR A 20 16.66 -16.62 -5.17
N ALA A 21 17.10 -17.67 -5.88
CA ALA A 21 18.51 -18.01 -6.03
C ALA A 21 19.29 -16.93 -6.80
N ALA A 22 18.70 -16.34 -7.83
CA ALA A 22 19.28 -15.23 -8.57
C ALA A 22 19.46 -13.99 -7.68
N TRP A 23 18.68 -13.84 -6.61
CA TRP A 23 18.82 -12.72 -5.67
C TRP A 23 20.09 -12.83 -4.83
N GLY A 24 20.41 -14.03 -4.33
CA GLY A 24 21.70 -14.30 -3.68
C GLY A 24 22.86 -14.23 -4.69
N LEU A 25 22.62 -14.71 -5.91
CA LEU A 25 23.63 -14.70 -6.96
C LEU A 25 24.04 -13.27 -7.38
N LYS A 26 23.13 -12.29 -7.37
CA LYS A 26 23.46 -10.89 -7.70
C LYS A 26 24.56 -10.31 -6.81
N TRP A 27 24.53 -10.61 -5.50
CA TRP A 27 25.55 -10.15 -4.55
C TRP A 27 26.91 -10.79 -4.78
N LEU A 28 26.95 -12.02 -5.32
CA LEU A 28 28.19 -12.70 -5.66
C LEU A 28 28.68 -12.36 -7.08
N ALA A 29 27.74 -12.17 -8.02
CA ALA A 29 27.97 -11.93 -9.43
C ALA A 29 28.58 -10.54 -9.70
N LEU A 30 28.16 -9.52 -8.95
CA LEU A 30 28.73 -8.18 -9.04
C LEU A 30 30.24 -8.18 -8.75
N PRO A 31 30.73 -8.64 -7.58
CA PRO A 31 32.16 -8.64 -7.29
C PRO A 31 32.95 -9.59 -8.21
N THR A 32 32.39 -10.73 -8.60
CA THR A 32 33.06 -11.60 -9.58
C THR A 32 33.20 -10.94 -10.95
N SER A 33 32.16 -10.24 -11.43
CA SER A 33 32.26 -9.53 -12.72
C SER A 33 33.32 -8.43 -12.70
N VAL A 34 33.41 -7.67 -11.60
CA VAL A 34 34.46 -6.65 -11.40
C VAL A 34 35.84 -7.28 -11.39
N LEU A 35 36.02 -8.41 -10.69
CA LEU A 35 37.28 -9.15 -10.68
C LEU A 35 37.68 -9.66 -12.07
N VAL A 36 36.74 -10.19 -12.84
CA VAL A 36 36.98 -10.68 -14.20
C VAL A 36 37.42 -9.53 -15.12
N VAL A 37 36.75 -8.37 -15.05
CA VAL A 37 37.11 -7.19 -15.84
C VAL A 37 38.48 -6.66 -15.43
N TRP A 38 38.77 -6.59 -14.12
CA TRP A 38 40.06 -6.15 -13.61
C TRP A 38 41.21 -7.07 -14.05
N ALA A 39 41.03 -8.39 -13.91
CA ALA A 39 42.00 -9.39 -14.38
C ALA A 39 42.23 -9.29 -15.90
N SER A 40 41.16 -9.15 -16.69
CA SER A 40 41.24 -8.98 -18.15
C SER A 40 41.96 -7.69 -18.54
N THR A 41 41.73 -6.60 -17.81
CA THR A 41 42.39 -5.30 -18.02
C THR A 41 43.88 -5.40 -17.72
N ILE A 42 44.28 -6.05 -16.62
CA ILE A 42 45.69 -6.26 -16.29
C ILE A 42 46.39 -7.11 -17.35
N ALA A 43 45.76 -8.20 -17.80
CA ALA A 43 46.30 -9.05 -18.85
C ALA A 43 46.50 -8.26 -20.15
N TYR A 44 45.51 -7.45 -20.55
CA TYR A 44 45.60 -6.59 -21.73
C TYR A 44 46.73 -5.55 -21.61
N LEU A 45 46.84 -4.86 -20.46
CA LEU A 45 47.89 -3.86 -20.23
C LEU A 45 49.28 -4.48 -20.22
N LYS A 46 49.44 -5.70 -19.68
CA LYS A 46 50.71 -6.44 -19.73
C LYS A 46 51.08 -6.81 -21.17
N MET A 47 50.15 -7.34 -21.95
CA MET A 47 50.40 -7.71 -23.36
C MET A 47 50.71 -6.50 -24.25
N ARG A 48 50.15 -5.32 -23.93
CA ARG A 48 50.45 -4.08 -24.67
C ARG A 48 51.90 -3.60 -24.48
N ARG A 49 52.55 -3.96 -23.36
CA ARG A 49 53.94 -3.57 -23.07
C ARG A 49 54.95 -4.40 -23.86
N ASP A 50 54.69 -5.69 -24.09
CA ASP A 50 55.58 -6.61 -24.82
C ASP A 50 54.88 -7.33 -25.99
N PRO A 51 54.60 -6.64 -27.11
CA PRO A 51 53.84 -7.21 -28.22
C PRO A 51 54.59 -8.33 -28.96
N THR A 52 55.92 -8.31 -28.94
CA THR A 52 56.77 -9.28 -29.67
C THR A 52 56.82 -10.66 -29.01
N ARG A 53 56.42 -10.77 -27.73
CA ARG A 53 56.44 -12.03 -26.98
C ARG A 53 55.14 -12.81 -27.03
N HIS A 54 54.05 -12.22 -27.53
CA HIS A 54 52.71 -12.79 -27.43
C HIS A 54 51.96 -12.73 -28.76
N LEU A 55 51.86 -13.86 -29.45
CA LEU A 55 51.08 -14.04 -30.69
C LEU A 55 49.54 -13.95 -30.49
N GLY A 56 49.07 -13.69 -29.27
CA GLY A 56 47.65 -13.79 -28.86
C GLY A 56 46.85 -12.48 -28.79
N PHE A 57 47.35 -11.37 -29.35
CA PHE A 57 46.72 -10.06 -29.18
C PHE A 57 45.25 -9.99 -29.66
N ALA A 58 44.90 -10.72 -30.73
CA ALA A 58 43.52 -10.79 -31.22
C ALA A 58 42.58 -11.46 -30.21
N VAL A 59 43.02 -12.53 -29.55
CA VAL A 59 42.24 -13.25 -28.53
C VAL A 59 42.04 -12.39 -27.29
N ALA A 60 43.07 -11.62 -26.89
CA ALA A 60 42.96 -10.69 -25.76
C ALA A 60 41.95 -9.56 -26.03
N ARG A 61 41.92 -9.01 -27.26
CA ARG A 61 40.90 -8.02 -27.66
C ARG A 61 39.49 -8.61 -27.67
N ALA A 62 39.32 -9.83 -28.17
CA ALA A 62 38.03 -10.51 -28.15
C ALA A 62 37.54 -10.76 -26.71
N GLY A 63 38.42 -11.20 -25.82
CA GLY A 63 38.09 -11.37 -24.39
C GLY A 63 37.68 -10.06 -23.72
N LEU A 64 38.40 -8.97 -24.00
CA LEU A 64 38.05 -7.64 -23.48
C LEU A 64 36.69 -7.17 -24.01
N ALA A 65 36.45 -7.27 -25.32
CA ALA A 65 35.17 -6.90 -25.93
C ALA A 65 34.01 -7.70 -25.34
N MET A 66 34.18 -9.01 -25.15
CA MET A 66 33.16 -9.86 -24.51
C MET A 66 32.92 -9.47 -23.06
N SER A 67 33.96 -9.21 -22.27
CA SER A 67 33.77 -8.76 -20.87
C SER A 67 33.02 -7.42 -20.78
N VAL A 68 33.34 -6.46 -21.66
CA VAL A 68 32.63 -5.18 -21.75
C VAL A 68 31.17 -5.40 -22.15
N ALA A 69 30.90 -6.27 -23.12
CA ALA A 69 29.54 -6.60 -23.54
C ALA A 69 28.72 -7.23 -22.39
N VAL A 70 29.32 -8.12 -21.58
CA VAL A 70 28.65 -8.70 -20.41
C VAL A 70 28.33 -7.63 -19.36
N VAL A 71 29.28 -6.74 -19.04
CA VAL A 71 29.04 -5.64 -18.08
C VAL A 71 27.93 -4.72 -18.58
N PHE A 72 27.95 -4.36 -19.86
CA PHE A 72 26.92 -3.51 -20.46
C PHE A 72 25.55 -4.18 -20.44
N GLY A 73 25.47 -5.46 -20.80
CA GLY A 73 24.25 -6.25 -20.73
C GLY A 73 23.68 -6.35 -19.31
N LEU A 74 24.53 -6.58 -18.30
CA LEU A 74 24.13 -6.59 -16.90
C LEU A 74 23.63 -5.21 -16.43
N THR A 75 24.32 -4.14 -16.83
CA THR A 75 23.95 -2.76 -16.49
C THR A 75 22.59 -2.40 -17.09
N LEU A 76 22.36 -2.75 -18.36
CA LEU A 76 21.08 -2.55 -19.04
C LEU A 76 19.95 -3.32 -18.35
N LEU A 77 20.20 -4.58 -17.98
CA LEU A 77 19.24 -5.40 -17.23
C LEU A 77 18.87 -4.76 -15.89
N ILE A 78 19.86 -4.26 -15.15
CA ILE A 78 19.63 -3.56 -13.87
C ILE A 78 18.82 -2.28 -14.10
N ALA A 79 19.18 -1.48 -15.10
CA ALA A 79 18.48 -0.24 -15.42
C ALA A 79 16.99 -0.46 -15.74
N VAL A 80 16.66 -1.54 -16.44
CA VAL A 80 15.26 -1.90 -16.77
C VAL A 80 14.52 -2.52 -15.58
N THR A 81 15.19 -3.29 -14.72
CA THR A 81 14.53 -4.05 -13.64
C THR A 81 14.30 -3.27 -12.35
N ILE A 82 15.10 -2.25 -12.04
CA ILE A 82 14.93 -1.40 -10.85
C ILE A 82 13.55 -0.70 -10.80
N PRO A 83 13.06 0.00 -11.84
CA PRO A 83 11.80 0.73 -11.73
C PRO A 83 10.62 -0.20 -11.44
N GLU A 84 10.60 -1.38 -12.05
CA GLU A 84 9.54 -2.37 -11.80
C GLU A 84 9.61 -2.92 -10.37
N ARG A 85 10.82 -3.18 -9.85
CA ARG A 85 11.02 -3.60 -8.45
C ARG A 85 10.53 -2.54 -7.47
N LEU A 86 10.76 -1.26 -7.77
CA LEU A 86 10.26 -0.16 -6.95
C LEU A 86 8.73 -0.10 -6.99
N ARG A 87 8.13 -0.29 -8.17
CA ARG A 87 6.67 -0.33 -8.35
C ARG A 87 6.03 -1.49 -7.59
N GLN A 88 6.63 -2.69 -7.66
CA GLN A 88 6.18 -3.85 -6.91
C GLN A 88 6.29 -3.65 -5.39
N ARG A 89 7.35 -3.01 -4.91
CA ARG A 89 7.47 -2.65 -3.49
C ARG A 89 6.37 -1.69 -3.06
N GLU A 90 6.02 -0.75 -3.92
CA GLU A 90 4.94 0.20 -3.62
C GLU A 90 3.57 -0.49 -3.59
N LEU A 91 3.28 -1.35 -4.58
CA LEU A 91 2.07 -2.16 -4.58
C LEU A 91 1.97 -3.09 -3.38
N ALA A 92 3.09 -3.70 -2.97
CA ALA A 92 3.12 -4.55 -1.78
C ALA A 92 2.83 -3.78 -0.49
N ARG A 93 3.28 -2.51 -0.40
CA ARG A 93 2.93 -1.63 0.73
C ARG A 93 1.46 -1.27 0.72
N GLN A 94 0.93 -0.83 -0.42
CA GLN A 94 -0.49 -0.51 -0.57
C GLN A 94 -1.38 -1.70 -0.22
N ALA A 95 -1.03 -2.89 -0.68
CA ALA A 95 -1.76 -4.11 -0.35
C ALA A 95 -1.69 -4.46 1.14
N ALA A 96 -0.59 -4.15 1.83
CA ALA A 96 -0.48 -4.33 3.27
C ALA A 96 -1.40 -3.36 4.03
N ASP A 97 -1.43 -2.09 3.63
CA ASP A 97 -2.31 -1.07 4.21
C ASP A 97 -3.78 -1.45 4.01
N ASP A 98 -4.15 -1.89 2.80
CA ASP A 98 -5.51 -2.35 2.48
C ASP A 98 -5.91 -3.59 3.29
N ALA A 99 -4.97 -4.52 3.52
CA ALA A 99 -5.24 -5.68 4.36
C ALA A 99 -5.54 -5.30 5.82
N VAL A 100 -4.88 -4.27 6.36
CA VAL A 100 -5.17 -3.73 7.70
C VAL A 100 -6.56 -3.11 7.71
N ARG A 101 -6.90 -2.29 6.71
CA ARG A 101 -8.24 -1.67 6.58
C ARG A 101 -9.36 -2.71 6.58
N HIS A 102 -9.24 -3.74 5.73
CA HIS A 102 -10.25 -4.80 5.66
C HIS A 102 -10.38 -5.59 6.95
N ARG A 103 -9.29 -5.75 7.71
CA ARG A 103 -9.35 -6.41 9.02
C ARG A 103 -10.16 -5.58 10.02
N ILE A 104 -9.92 -4.27 10.07
CA ILE A 104 -10.67 -3.35 10.94
C ILE A 104 -12.16 -3.38 10.57
N ASP A 105 -12.48 -3.22 9.28
CA ASP A 105 -13.86 -3.20 8.79
C ASP A 105 -14.59 -4.51 9.12
N ARG A 106 -13.94 -5.67 8.91
CA ARG A 106 -14.52 -6.96 9.28
C ARG A 106 -14.87 -7.05 10.77
N VAL A 107 -14.02 -6.55 11.66
CA VAL A 107 -14.27 -6.57 13.10
C VAL A 107 -15.41 -5.63 13.48
N LEU A 108 -15.46 -4.43 12.90
CA LEU A 108 -16.54 -3.47 13.13
C LEU A 108 -17.89 -3.99 12.62
N LEU A 109 -17.91 -4.64 11.45
CA LEU A 109 -19.10 -5.28 10.91
C LEU A 109 -19.56 -6.46 11.78
N ALA A 110 -18.63 -7.26 12.31
CA ALA A 110 -18.96 -8.33 13.24
C ALA A 110 -19.58 -7.79 14.53
N TYR A 111 -19.01 -6.73 15.10
CA TYR A 111 -19.57 -6.04 16.26
C TYR A 111 -20.98 -5.50 15.97
N LYS A 112 -21.15 -4.82 14.82
CA LYS A 112 -22.45 -4.28 14.39
C LYS A 112 -23.50 -5.38 14.16
N ALA A 113 -23.10 -6.56 13.67
CA ALA A 113 -24.01 -7.68 13.49
C ALA A 113 -24.54 -8.23 14.82
N ILE A 114 -23.74 -8.19 15.89
CA ILE A 114 -24.12 -8.68 17.23
C ILE A 114 -24.92 -7.63 17.99
N HIS A 115 -24.48 -6.37 17.98
CA HIS A 115 -25.02 -5.31 18.84
C HIS A 115 -25.95 -4.32 18.11
N GLY A 116 -26.10 -4.43 16.79
CA GLY A 116 -26.91 -3.51 15.96
C GLY A 116 -26.34 -2.09 15.83
N THR A 117 -25.24 -1.77 16.52
CA THR A 117 -24.61 -0.45 16.59
C THR A 117 -23.10 -0.57 16.43
N LEU A 118 -22.42 0.51 16.07
CA LEU A 118 -20.96 0.59 16.04
C LEU A 118 -20.41 0.80 17.46
N PRO A 119 -19.18 0.35 17.77
CA PRO A 119 -18.60 0.52 19.10
C PRO A 119 -18.40 2.01 19.42
N ALA A 120 -18.73 2.43 20.64
CA ALA A 120 -18.53 3.82 21.06
C ALA A 120 -17.07 4.07 21.48
N SER A 121 -16.39 3.04 21.99
CA SER A 121 -14.98 3.08 22.34
C SER A 121 -14.23 1.81 21.96
N ILE A 122 -12.90 1.86 21.99
CA ILE A 122 -12.04 0.72 21.69
C ILE A 122 -12.17 -0.37 22.77
N GLU A 123 -12.47 0.01 24.01
CA GLU A 123 -12.69 -0.91 25.13
C GLU A 123 -13.96 -1.76 24.96
N ASP A 124 -14.95 -1.28 24.21
CA ASP A 124 -16.16 -2.06 23.92
C ASP A 124 -15.85 -3.26 23.02
N LEU A 125 -14.90 -3.11 22.09
CA LEU A 125 -14.44 -4.18 21.22
C LEU A 125 -13.78 -5.32 22.00
N SER A 126 -12.99 -5.01 23.04
CA SER A 126 -12.28 -6.02 23.83
C SER A 126 -13.18 -6.77 24.81
N LYS A 127 -14.24 -6.12 25.32
CA LYS A 127 -15.14 -6.71 26.32
C LYS A 127 -16.27 -7.52 25.71
N GLN A 128 -16.78 -7.09 24.56
CA GLN A 128 -18.04 -7.60 24.02
C GLN A 128 -17.85 -8.57 22.85
N LEU A 129 -16.68 -8.57 22.20
CA LEU A 129 -16.36 -9.50 21.13
C LEU A 129 -15.48 -10.65 21.67
N PRO A 130 -15.89 -11.92 21.53
CA PRO A 130 -15.01 -13.05 21.82
C PRO A 130 -13.79 -12.99 20.90
N ASP A 131 -12.60 -13.28 21.44
CA ASP A 131 -11.40 -13.37 20.61
C ASP A 131 -11.58 -14.47 19.56
N ASP A 132 -11.51 -14.07 18.29
CA ASP A 132 -11.37 -15.02 17.18
C ASP A 132 -10.11 -15.87 17.41
N LYS A 133 -10.17 -17.15 17.03
CA LYS A 133 -9.04 -18.09 17.12
C LYS A 133 -7.76 -17.58 16.46
N ASP A 134 -7.89 -16.64 15.50
CA ASP A 134 -6.80 -16.04 14.74
C ASP A 134 -6.17 -14.79 15.41
N GLY A 135 -6.71 -14.33 16.54
CA GLY A 135 -6.27 -13.11 17.23
C GLY A 135 -6.48 -11.83 16.41
N SER A 136 -7.46 -11.83 15.49
CA SER A 136 -7.79 -10.71 14.61
C SER A 136 -8.24 -9.48 15.40
N VAL A 137 -9.06 -9.69 16.43
CA VAL A 137 -9.63 -8.64 17.29
C VAL A 137 -8.54 -7.95 18.11
N ALA A 138 -7.68 -8.72 18.80
CA ALA A 138 -6.54 -8.19 19.54
C ALA A 138 -5.61 -7.32 18.66
N ARG A 139 -5.32 -7.75 17.42
CA ARG A 139 -4.50 -6.95 16.48
C ARG A 139 -5.19 -5.66 16.02
N VAL A 140 -6.51 -5.68 15.88
CA VAL A 140 -7.29 -4.47 15.55
C VAL A 140 -7.31 -3.52 16.74
N ILE A 141 -7.45 -4.04 17.97
CA ILE A 141 -7.37 -3.23 19.18
C ILE A 141 -6.00 -2.56 19.29
N ASP A 142 -4.91 -3.30 19.09
CA ASP A 142 -3.54 -2.75 19.09
C ASP A 142 -3.36 -1.66 18.03
N ALA A 143 -3.83 -1.91 16.79
CA ALA A 143 -3.81 -0.91 15.73
C ALA A 143 -4.64 0.35 16.06
N LEU A 144 -5.83 0.18 16.66
CA LEU A 144 -6.70 1.29 17.04
C LEU A 144 -6.21 2.05 18.27
N GLN A 145 -5.51 1.38 19.20
CA GLN A 145 -4.89 2.02 20.37
C GLN A 145 -3.78 2.97 19.97
N SER A 146 -3.08 2.67 18.87
CA SER A 146 -2.14 3.63 18.30
C SER A 146 -2.89 4.86 17.77
N GLY A 147 -4.04 4.66 17.10
CA GLY A 147 -4.79 5.70 16.39
C GLY A 147 -5.77 6.53 17.23
N THR A 148 -6.39 7.52 16.57
CA THR A 148 -7.53 8.26 17.13
C THR A 148 -8.82 7.75 16.49
N TYR A 149 -9.63 7.03 17.27
CA TYR A 149 -10.96 6.59 16.86
C TYR A 149 -12.01 7.65 17.24
N LYS A 150 -12.79 8.14 16.27
CA LYS A 150 -13.89 9.09 16.51
C LYS A 150 -15.19 8.57 15.88
N PRO A 151 -16.15 8.07 16.66
CA PRO A 151 -17.48 7.77 16.15
C PRO A 151 -18.22 9.09 15.93
N GLU A 152 -18.69 9.35 14.70
CA GLU A 152 -19.49 10.51 14.34
C GLU A 152 -20.89 10.08 13.90
N ALA A 153 -21.91 10.36 14.72
CA ALA A 153 -23.29 10.19 14.26
C ALA A 153 -23.67 11.38 13.37
N ASP A 154 -23.56 11.22 12.06
CA ASP A 154 -24.15 12.18 11.12
C ASP A 154 -25.65 11.87 11.08
N LEU A 155 -26.40 12.62 11.89
CA LEU A 155 -27.86 12.63 11.82
C LEU A 155 -28.21 13.07 10.41
N ALA A 156 -28.54 12.12 9.53
CA ALA A 156 -29.17 12.39 8.26
C ALA A 156 -30.53 13.04 8.55
N SER A 157 -30.51 14.35 8.80
CA SER A 157 -31.73 15.12 8.99
C SER A 157 -32.49 15.02 7.68
N ILE A 158 -33.61 14.31 7.71
CA ILE A 158 -34.59 14.33 6.63
C ILE A 158 -34.81 15.82 6.34
N PRO A 159 -34.58 16.29 5.10
CA PRO A 159 -34.80 17.69 4.79
C PRO A 159 -36.22 18.05 5.23
N PRO A 160 -36.42 19.16 5.95
CA PRO A 160 -37.75 19.53 6.42
C PRO A 160 -38.69 19.57 5.21
N PRO A 161 -39.97 19.18 5.37
CA PRO A 161 -40.91 18.98 4.26
C PRO A 161 -41.11 20.19 3.34
N ASN A 162 -40.56 21.36 3.68
CA ASN A 162 -40.61 22.61 2.92
C ASN A 162 -39.25 23.09 2.35
N ALA A 163 -38.20 22.26 2.35
CA ALA A 163 -36.94 22.61 1.71
C ALA A 163 -37.10 22.63 0.18
N LYS A 164 -37.42 23.82 -0.39
CA LYS A 164 -37.46 24.07 -1.83
C LYS A 164 -36.16 23.58 -2.49
N GLY A 165 -36.25 22.46 -3.18
CA GLY A 165 -35.15 21.84 -3.91
C GLY A 165 -34.58 22.81 -4.95
N ARG A 166 -33.41 23.37 -4.67
CA ARG A 166 -32.57 23.98 -5.70
C ARG A 166 -31.97 22.81 -6.50
N GLY A 167 -32.50 22.60 -7.70
CA GLY A 167 -32.15 21.47 -8.56
C GLY A 167 -30.65 21.38 -8.83
N ARG A 168 -29.99 20.41 -8.17
CA ARG A 168 -28.68 19.90 -8.60
C ARG A 168 -28.95 18.63 -9.41
N ARG A 169 -28.85 18.75 -10.74
CA ARG A 169 -28.86 17.62 -11.65
C ARG A 169 -27.59 16.79 -11.40
N ILE A 170 -27.70 15.73 -10.63
CA ILE A 170 -26.73 14.63 -10.63
C ILE A 170 -27.51 13.35 -10.90
N GLY A 171 -27.08 12.63 -11.92
CA GLY A 171 -27.74 11.45 -12.47
C GLY A 171 -28.05 10.42 -11.39
N SER A 172 -29.29 9.98 -11.38
CA SER A 172 -29.83 9.02 -10.43
C SER A 172 -29.21 7.64 -10.64
N VAL A 173 -28.25 7.27 -9.78
CA VAL A 173 -28.02 5.87 -9.45
C VAL A 173 -29.06 5.50 -8.40
N ARG A 174 -30.15 4.86 -8.85
CA ARG A 174 -31.18 4.31 -7.96
C ARG A 174 -30.59 3.11 -7.21
N LEU A 175 -30.06 3.33 -6.03
CA LEU A 175 -29.84 2.24 -5.08
C LEU A 175 -31.21 1.75 -4.61
N ARG A 176 -31.56 0.53 -5.03
CA ARG A 176 -32.75 -0.20 -4.61
C ARG A 176 -32.62 -0.48 -3.11
N ALA A 177 -33.38 0.25 -2.30
CA ALA A 177 -33.56 -0.03 -0.89
C ALA A 177 -34.15 -1.44 -0.74
N VAL A 178 -33.36 -2.38 -0.21
CA VAL A 178 -33.87 -3.67 0.26
C VAL A 178 -34.37 -3.41 1.68
N SER A 179 -35.65 -3.06 1.78
CA SER A 179 -36.36 -3.00 3.05
C SER A 179 -36.45 -4.40 3.63
N SER A 180 -35.78 -4.60 4.76
CA SER A 180 -35.98 -5.73 5.67
C SER A 180 -37.44 -5.72 6.12
N ALA A 181 -38.25 -6.61 5.53
CA ALA A 181 -39.63 -6.83 5.92
C ALA A 181 -39.66 -7.64 7.21
N ARG A 182 -39.55 -6.96 8.36
CA ARG A 182 -39.97 -7.48 9.66
C ARG A 182 -40.21 -6.32 10.62
N ASP A 183 -41.43 -5.77 10.56
CA ASP A 183 -42.30 -5.63 11.73
C ASP A 183 -43.56 -4.85 11.34
N ARG A 184 -44.68 -5.58 11.35
CA ARG A 184 -46.01 -5.00 11.52
C ARG A 184 -46.11 -4.60 12.99
N ASN A 185 -46.04 -3.31 13.27
CA ASN A 185 -46.84 -2.70 14.32
C ASN A 185 -47.06 -1.23 13.96
N THR A 186 -48.34 -0.88 13.92
CA THR A 186 -48.92 0.44 13.75
C THR A 186 -48.51 1.36 14.88
N ASP A 187 -47.75 2.41 14.57
CA ASP A 187 -47.82 3.68 15.30
C ASP A 187 -47.34 4.81 14.38
N ASP A 188 -48.23 5.75 14.07
CA ASP A 188 -48.00 6.88 13.16
C ASP A 188 -47.14 7.96 13.85
N THR A 189 -45.83 7.71 13.93
CA THR A 189 -44.84 8.76 14.24
C THR A 189 -43.89 8.95 13.07
N PRO A 190 -44.01 10.01 12.26
CA PRO A 190 -43.01 10.34 11.25
C PRO A 190 -41.84 11.03 11.94
N GLY A 191 -40.83 10.26 12.38
CA GLY A 191 -39.71 10.88 13.09
C GLY A 191 -38.47 10.05 13.37
N GLN A 192 -38.40 8.77 12.98
CA GLN A 192 -37.14 8.04 13.10
C GLN A 192 -36.28 8.34 11.87
N GLY A 193 -35.54 9.46 11.93
CA GLY A 193 -34.42 9.68 11.03
C GLY A 193 -33.48 8.48 11.11
N PHE A 194 -33.12 7.91 9.96
CA PHE A 194 -32.09 6.89 9.92
C PHE A 194 -30.79 7.53 10.40
N SER A 195 -30.38 7.23 11.63
CA SER A 195 -29.05 7.57 12.13
C SER A 195 -28.06 6.64 11.44
N LEU A 196 -27.36 7.18 10.44
CA LEU A 196 -26.16 6.53 9.92
C LEU A 196 -25.04 6.95 10.86
N THR A 197 -24.69 6.06 11.78
CA THR A 197 -23.46 6.22 12.56
C THR A 197 -22.30 6.10 11.59
N ASN A 198 -21.68 7.24 11.29
CA ASN A 198 -20.43 7.27 10.57
C ASN A 198 -19.29 7.11 11.58
N TYR A 199 -18.13 6.68 11.12
CA TYR A 199 -16.95 6.63 11.98
C TYR A 199 -15.73 7.10 11.19
N GLU A 200 -14.88 7.91 11.83
CA GLU A 200 -13.56 8.28 11.30
C GLU A 200 -12.48 7.60 12.15
N ILE A 201 -11.60 6.88 11.48
CA ILE A 201 -10.40 6.28 12.09
C ILE A 201 -9.21 6.97 11.46
N VAL A 202 -8.37 7.59 12.28
CA VAL A 202 -7.08 8.11 11.87
C VAL A 202 -6.00 7.17 12.38
N LEU A 203 -5.39 6.45 11.45
CA LEU A 203 -4.25 5.58 11.70
C LEU A 203 -2.96 6.33 11.34
N PRO A 204 -1.89 6.14 12.11
CA PRO A 204 -0.62 6.79 11.80
C PRO A 204 -0.13 6.30 10.44
N GLY A 205 0.44 7.23 9.68
CA GLY A 205 1.12 6.91 8.44
C GLY A 205 2.37 6.06 8.67
N ARG A 206 3.14 5.88 7.58
CA ARG A 206 4.37 5.07 7.57
C ARG A 206 5.47 5.60 8.50
N ASP A 207 5.43 6.89 8.80
CA ASP A 207 6.36 7.55 9.71
C ASP A 207 6.00 7.34 11.18
N GLU A 208 4.87 6.69 11.47
CA GLU A 208 4.33 6.49 12.82
C GLU A 208 4.02 7.82 13.55
N VAL A 209 3.93 8.93 12.82
CA VAL A 209 3.67 10.26 13.38
C VAL A 209 2.25 10.70 13.00
N PHE A 210 1.43 10.98 14.01
CA PHE A 210 0.09 11.51 13.82
C PHE A 210 0.07 12.95 13.31
N ASN A 211 -1.01 13.28 12.60
CA ASN A 211 -1.30 14.57 11.95
C ASN A 211 -0.35 14.91 10.81
N THR A 212 0.21 13.91 10.13
CA THR A 212 0.99 14.11 8.91
C THR A 212 0.11 13.96 7.67
N THR A 213 0.62 14.34 6.51
CA THR A 213 -0.06 14.16 5.23
C THR A 213 -0.27 12.69 4.86
N ASP A 214 0.44 11.82 5.57
CA ASP A 214 0.63 10.41 5.26
C ASP A 214 -0.34 9.53 6.07
N ASP A 215 -1.07 10.16 7.01
CA ASP A 215 -2.07 9.52 7.85
C ASP A 215 -3.18 8.90 7.02
N ILE A 216 -3.52 7.66 7.38
CA ILE A 216 -4.58 6.91 6.75
C ILE A 216 -5.88 7.26 7.48
N ARG A 217 -6.76 7.98 6.78
CA ARG A 217 -8.12 8.28 7.24
C ARG A 217 -9.12 7.32 6.63
N ILE A 218 -9.84 6.60 7.48
CA ILE A 218 -10.89 5.68 7.07
C ILE A 218 -12.21 6.28 7.55
N ARG A 219 -13.12 6.56 6.62
CA ARG A 219 -14.49 6.94 6.93
C ARG A 219 -15.44 5.87 6.42
N ASP A 220 -16.18 5.25 7.33
CA ASP A 220 -17.18 4.22 6.99
C ASP A 220 -16.63 3.05 6.15
N GLY A 221 -15.40 2.65 6.45
CA GLY A 221 -14.68 1.59 5.73
C GLY A 221 -14.08 2.02 4.40
N LEU A 222 -14.29 3.26 3.97
CA LEU A 222 -13.70 3.83 2.75
C LEU A 222 -12.49 4.71 3.07
N PRO A 223 -11.39 4.60 2.30
CA PRO A 223 -10.27 5.51 2.44
C PRO A 223 -10.68 6.91 1.99
N VAL A 224 -10.47 7.92 2.84
CA VAL A 224 -10.67 9.33 2.51
C VAL A 224 -9.30 9.95 2.31
N GLU A 225 -9.10 10.60 1.17
CA GLU A 225 -7.87 11.32 0.90
C GLU A 225 -7.78 12.52 1.85
N SER A 226 -6.71 12.57 2.64
CA SER A 226 -6.45 13.69 3.55
C SER A 226 -6.47 15.01 2.74
N PRO A 227 -7.13 16.07 3.22
CA PRO A 227 -7.14 17.34 2.50
C PRO A 227 -5.71 17.81 2.32
N SER A 228 -5.22 17.77 1.08
CA SER A 228 -3.92 18.33 0.71
C SER A 228 -3.86 19.75 1.26
N PRO A 229 -2.86 20.13 2.07
CA PRO A 229 -2.75 21.50 2.54
C PRO A 229 -2.68 22.37 1.31
N ALA A 230 -3.74 23.15 1.08
CA ALA A 230 -3.85 24.05 -0.05
C ALA A 230 -2.54 24.84 -0.11
N ARG A 231 -1.86 24.79 -1.28
CA ARG A 231 -0.71 25.64 -1.60
C ARG A 231 -1.00 27.03 -1.04
N THR A 232 -0.36 27.38 0.06
CA THR A 232 -0.35 28.74 0.58
C THR A 232 0.22 29.58 -0.54
N SER A 233 -0.65 30.34 -1.18
CA SER A 233 -0.27 31.29 -2.20
C SER A 233 0.74 32.24 -1.54
N PRO A 234 1.92 32.49 -2.14
CA PRO A 234 2.88 33.39 -1.54
C PRO A 234 2.23 34.75 -1.37
N THR A 235 2.13 35.18 -0.11
CA THR A 235 1.69 36.53 0.28
C THR A 235 2.57 37.54 -0.47
N PRO A 236 1.99 38.50 -1.21
CA PRO A 236 2.79 39.50 -1.92
C PRO A 236 3.59 40.32 -0.92
N ALA A 237 4.92 40.34 -1.11
CA ALA A 237 5.86 41.07 -0.30
C ALA A 237 5.48 42.55 -0.24
N LYS A 238 5.31 43.07 0.98
CA LYS A 238 5.03 44.46 1.28
C LYS A 238 6.27 45.30 0.90
N ALA A 239 6.18 46.06 -0.18
CA ALA A 239 7.23 46.97 -0.63
C ALA A 239 7.55 47.99 0.48
N LYS A 240 8.80 47.99 0.93
CA LYS A 240 9.34 48.91 1.93
C LYS A 240 9.66 50.23 1.21
N ASN A 241 8.83 51.24 1.38
CA ASN A 241 9.12 52.60 0.91
C ASN A 241 10.37 53.12 1.63
N ILE A 242 11.40 53.42 0.85
CA ILE A 242 12.58 54.16 1.29
C ILE A 242 12.27 55.63 1.03
N THR A 243 12.12 56.41 2.09
CA THR A 243 12.05 57.87 2.02
C THR A 243 13.47 58.40 2.01
N LEU A 244 13.75 59.29 1.05
CA LEU A 244 15.02 60.01 0.83
C LEU A 244 15.37 60.92 2.00
#